data_AF-A0A7C8ZF86-F1
#
_entry.id   AF-A0A7C8ZF86-F1
#
_cell.length_a   1.000
_cell.length_b   1.000
_cell.length_c   1.000
_cell.angle_alpha   90.00
_cell.angle_beta   90.00
_cell.angle_gamma   90.00
#
_symmetry.space_group_name_H-M   'P 1'
#
loop_
_entity.id
_entity.type
_entity.pdbx_description
1 polymer ?
#
loop_
_entity_poly.entity_id
_entity_poly.type
_entity_poly.pdbx_seq_one_letter_code
_entity_poly.pdbx_strand_id
1 'polypeptide(L)'
;PTVFGNAVSRVWASLYTRRAVLSRRAAGVPQKEAQMGVLVQEMLFPDLSFVLHTLSPTDNNRNVVEAEIAPGLGETLASGTRGTPWRLSAGKLDGAITTLAFANFSEELLVSRAGPADGEVIR
;
A
#
# COMPACT_ATOMS: atom_id res chain seq x y z
N PRO A 1 13.26 -21.55 2.70
CA PRO A 1 14.18 -20.87 3.65
C PRO A 1 15.02 -19.74 3.03
N THR A 2 15.72 -20.01 1.91
CA THR A 2 16.64 -19.03 1.29
C THR A 2 15.93 -17.80 0.71
N VAL A 3 14.80 -17.99 0.01
CA VAL A 3 14.00 -16.89 -0.54
C VAL A 3 13.54 -15.93 0.56
N PHE A 4 12.96 -16.48 1.63
CA PHE A 4 12.52 -15.71 2.79
C PHE A 4 13.68 -14.96 3.48
N GLY A 5 14.80 -15.65 3.74
CA GLY A 5 15.99 -15.01 4.35
C GLY A 5 16.57 -13.88 3.48
N ASN A 6 16.59 -14.06 2.16
CA ASN A 6 16.97 -13.01 1.22
C ASN A 6 15.99 -11.83 1.25
N ALA A 7 14.67 -12.09 1.34
CA ALA A 7 13.66 -11.05 1.45
C ALA A 7 13.84 -10.22 2.74
N VAL A 8 14.04 -10.89 3.88
CA VAL A 8 14.33 -10.24 5.18
C VAL A 8 15.60 -9.39 5.08
N SER A 9 16.67 -9.93 4.49
CA SER A 9 17.93 -9.22 4.29
C SER A 9 17.76 -7.98 3.41
N ARG A 10 16.93 -8.05 2.36
CA ARG A 10 16.58 -6.90 1.51
C ARG A 10 15.83 -5.81 2.28
N VAL A 11 14.91 -6.18 3.18
CA VAL A 11 14.20 -5.22 4.05
C VAL A 11 15.19 -4.53 4.98
N TRP A 12 16.10 -5.26 5.63
CA TRP A 12 17.15 -4.64 6.46
C TRP A 12 18.09 -3.74 5.65
N ALA A 13 18.51 -4.18 4.46
CA ALA A 13 19.35 -3.38 3.56
C ALA A 13 18.64 -2.09 3.11
N SER A 14 17.31 -2.09 2.99
CA SER A 14 16.52 -0.90 2.60
C SER A 14 16.73 0.30 3.53
N LEU A 15 17.09 0.04 4.79
CA LEU A 15 17.42 1.08 5.77
C LEU A 15 18.58 1.95 5.29
N TYR A 16 19.51 1.42 4.49
CA TYR A 16 20.73 2.09 4.04
C TYR A 16 20.62 2.72 2.65
N THR A 17 19.43 2.75 2.05
CA THR A 17 19.22 3.44 0.77
C THR A 17 19.50 4.94 0.91
N ARG A 18 19.97 5.57 -0.18
CA ARG A 18 20.23 7.03 -0.22
C ARG A 18 19.03 7.84 0.28
N ARG A 19 17.82 7.48 -0.16
CA ARG A 19 16.57 8.15 0.26
C ARG A 19 16.36 8.05 1.76
N ALA A 20 16.54 6.86 2.35
CA ALA A 20 16.33 6.63 3.77
C ALA A 20 17.38 7.36 4.64
N VAL A 21 18.66 7.35 4.23
CA VAL A 21 19.73 8.06 4.93
C VAL A 21 19.49 9.57 4.93
N LEU A 22 19.14 10.15 3.79
CA LEU A 22 18.85 11.58 3.69
C LEU A 22 17.61 11.97 4.49
N SER A 23 16.55 11.17 4.45
CA SER A 23 15.32 11.40 5.22
C SER A 23 15.60 11.39 6.72
N ARG A 24 16.37 10.42 7.23
CA ARG A 24 16.76 10.39 8.65
C ARG A 24 17.63 11.57 9.06
N ARG A 25 18.59 11.96 8.21
CA ARG A 25 19.41 13.17 8.45
C ARG A 25 18.54 14.42 8.58
N ALA A 26 17.54 14.57 7.70
CA ALA A 26 16.59 15.68 7.76
C ALA A 26 15.72 15.63 9.04
N ALA A 27 15.36 14.43 9.50
CA ALA A 27 14.60 14.23 10.74
C ALA A 27 15.47 14.26 12.01
N GLY A 28 16.78 14.48 11.92
CA GLY A 28 17.69 14.49 13.06
C GLY A 28 17.94 13.13 13.72
N VAL A 29 17.62 12.03 13.04
CA VAL A 29 17.77 10.65 13.57
C VAL A 29 19.16 10.11 13.23
N PRO A 30 20.02 9.81 14.22
CA PRO A 30 21.35 9.26 13.98
C PRO A 30 21.28 7.86 13.34
N GLN A 31 22.16 7.58 12.37
CA GLN A 31 22.16 6.30 11.66
C GLN A 31 22.34 5.09 12.59
N LYS A 32 23.19 5.24 13.62
CA LYS A 32 23.50 4.18 14.60
C LYS A 32 22.31 3.80 15.49
N GLU A 33 21.32 4.67 15.60
CA GLU A 33 20.12 4.47 16.43
C GLU A 33 18.96 3.88 15.62
N ALA A 34 19.07 3.85 14.29
CA ALA A 34 18.03 3.30 13.43
C ALA A 34 17.97 1.77 13.54
N GLN A 35 16.80 1.25 13.88
CA GLN A 35 16.49 -0.19 13.96
C GLN A 35 15.39 -0.54 12.94
N MET A 36 15.38 -1.77 12.42
CA MET A 36 14.39 -2.22 11.44
C MET A 36 13.71 -3.52 11.92
N GLY A 37 12.41 -3.43 12.21
CA GLY A 37 11.56 -4.60 12.39
C GLY A 37 11.04 -5.11 11.04
N VAL A 38 10.85 -6.43 10.92
CA VAL A 38 10.28 -7.04 9.71
C VAL A 38 8.96 -7.70 10.09
N LEU A 39 7.87 -7.20 9.51
CA LEU A 39 6.55 -7.81 9.62
C LEU A 39 6.39 -8.85 8.52
N VAL A 40 5.97 -10.05 8.89
CA VAL A 40 5.70 -11.16 7.98
C VAL A 40 4.23 -11.50 8.09
N GLN A 41 3.54 -11.45 6.96
CA GLN A 41 2.11 -11.71 6.85
C GLN A 41 1.86 -12.74 5.77
N GLU A 42 0.77 -13.48 5.92
CA GLU A 42 0.29 -14.38 4.86
C GLU A 42 -0.15 -13.55 3.65
N MET A 43 0.24 -14.01 2.46
CA MET A 43 -0.12 -13.33 1.22
C MET A 43 -1.55 -13.68 0.81
N LEU A 44 -2.36 -12.67 0.53
CA LEU A 44 -3.71 -12.83 0.01
C LEU A 44 -3.75 -12.73 -1.52
N PHE A 45 -4.80 -13.27 -2.12
CA PHE A 45 -5.09 -13.18 -3.57
C PHE A 45 -6.36 -12.36 -3.81
N PRO A 46 -6.38 -11.06 -3.48
CA PRO A 46 -7.57 -10.24 -3.59
C PRO A 46 -7.93 -9.95 -5.05
N ASP A 47 -9.22 -9.93 -5.36
CA ASP A 47 -9.71 -9.38 -6.63
C ASP A 47 -9.74 -7.83 -6.58
N LEU A 48 -9.94 -7.26 -5.39
CA LEU A 48 -9.92 -5.83 -5.13
C LEU A 48 -9.14 -5.51 -3.84
N SER A 49 -8.44 -4.40 -3.84
CA SER A 49 -7.78 -3.82 -2.67
C SER A 49 -8.22 -2.37 -2.47
N PHE A 50 -8.01 -1.85 -1.26
CA PHE A 50 -8.46 -0.51 -0.93
C PHE A 50 -7.60 0.20 0.10
N VAL A 51 -7.69 1.53 0.11
CA VAL A 51 -7.25 2.41 1.19
C VAL A 51 -8.48 3.17 1.72
N LEU A 52 -8.64 3.22 3.04
CA LEU A 52 -9.71 3.97 3.71
C LEU A 52 -9.16 5.13 4.52
N HIS A 53 -9.77 6.29 4.35
CA HIS A 53 -9.58 7.47 5.18
C HIS A 53 -10.82 7.71 6.03
N THR A 54 -10.72 7.54 7.34
CA THR A 54 -11.81 7.82 8.29
C THR A 54 -11.96 9.31 8.65
N LEU A 55 -11.19 10.16 8.00
CA LEU A 55 -11.23 11.62 8.05
C LEU A 55 -10.98 12.05 6.61
N SER A 56 -11.88 12.83 6.00
CA SER A 56 -11.70 13.24 4.60
C SER A 56 -10.33 13.92 4.42
N PRO A 57 -9.45 13.42 3.55
CA PRO A 57 -8.15 14.04 3.28
C PRO A 57 -8.26 15.35 2.49
N THR A 58 -9.39 15.59 1.81
CA THR A 58 -9.66 16.83 1.05
C THR A 58 -10.26 17.90 1.97
N ASP A 59 -11.20 17.41 2.75
CA ASP A 59 -12.16 18.06 3.62
C ASP A 59 -11.90 18.38 5.09
N ASN A 60 -11.19 17.44 5.73
CA ASN A 60 -11.24 17.15 7.16
C ASN A 60 -12.65 16.85 7.73
N ASN A 61 -13.65 16.48 6.91
CA ASN A 61 -14.92 15.98 7.44
C ASN A 61 -14.74 14.64 8.16
N ARG A 62 -15.07 14.63 9.46
CA ARG A 62 -14.98 13.45 10.36
C ARG A 62 -16.17 12.52 10.25
N ASN A 63 -17.25 12.94 9.60
CA ASN A 63 -18.50 12.19 9.50
C ASN A 63 -18.53 11.22 8.31
N VAL A 64 -17.48 11.21 7.49
CA VAL A 64 -17.38 10.35 6.30
C VAL A 64 -16.17 9.41 6.37
N VAL A 65 -16.26 8.31 5.64
CA VAL A 65 -15.13 7.46 5.27
C VAL A 65 -14.96 7.59 3.77
N GLU A 66 -13.78 8.02 3.33
CA GLU A 66 -13.42 8.03 1.91
C GLU A 66 -12.60 6.79 1.58
N ALA A 67 -12.94 6.12 0.49
CA ALA A 67 -12.29 4.91 0.02
C ALA A 67 -11.65 5.15 -1.35
N GLU A 68 -10.43 4.66 -1.53
CA GLU A 68 -9.83 4.44 -2.84
C GLU A 68 -9.73 2.94 -3.08
N ILE A 69 -10.29 2.45 -4.19
CA ILE A 69 -10.39 1.02 -4.51
C ILE A 69 -9.66 0.77 -5.84
N ALA A 70 -8.86 -0.30 -5.88
CA ALA A 70 -8.14 -0.76 -7.05
C ALA A 70 -8.30 -2.27 -7.28
N PRO A 71 -8.14 -2.74 -8.53
CA PRO A 71 -8.07 -4.16 -8.83
C PRO A 71 -6.77 -4.79 -8.33
N GLY A 72 -6.86 -6.06 -7.96
CA GLY A 72 -5.73 -6.87 -7.50
C GLY A 72 -5.12 -6.37 -6.19
N LEU A 73 -3.79 -6.48 -6.09
CA LEU A 73 -3.03 -6.17 -4.89
C LEU A 73 -3.06 -4.68 -4.51
N GLY A 74 -2.95 -4.42 -3.20
CA GLY A 74 -2.90 -3.06 -2.64
C GLY A 74 -1.71 -2.24 -3.17
N GLU A 75 -0.66 -2.92 -3.61
CA GLU A 75 0.47 -2.34 -4.33
C GLU A 75 0.04 -1.53 -5.55
N THR A 76 -1.08 -1.86 -6.21
CA THR A 76 -1.63 -1.05 -7.31
C THR A 76 -1.83 0.40 -6.87
N LEU A 77 -2.38 0.61 -5.67
CA LEU A 77 -2.56 1.93 -5.06
C LEU A 77 -1.23 2.50 -4.53
N ALA A 78 -0.43 1.69 -3.84
CA ALA A 78 0.77 2.16 -3.14
C ALA A 78 1.96 2.51 -4.07
N SER A 79 2.07 1.86 -5.23
CA SER A 79 3.20 2.02 -6.17
C SER A 79 3.02 3.16 -7.16
N GLY A 80 1.88 3.86 -7.12
CA GLY A 80 1.57 4.91 -8.10
C GLY A 80 1.34 4.37 -9.51
N THR A 81 0.71 3.19 -9.61
CA THR A 81 0.31 2.60 -10.91
C THR A 81 -0.48 3.61 -11.71
N ARG A 82 -0.18 3.72 -13.01
CA ARG A 82 -0.85 4.69 -13.88
C ARG A 82 -2.35 4.40 -13.96
N GLY A 83 -3.15 5.36 -13.52
CA GLY A 83 -4.60 5.25 -13.50
C GLY A 83 -5.17 6.04 -12.34
N THR A 84 -6.49 6.03 -12.24
CA THR A 84 -7.30 6.62 -11.19
C THR A 84 -8.04 5.47 -10.51
N PRO A 85 -7.99 5.37 -9.17
CA PRO A 85 -8.79 4.40 -8.44
C PRO A 85 -10.27 4.78 -8.42
N TRP A 86 -11.13 3.81 -8.13
CA TRP A 86 -12.52 4.13 -7.82
C TRP A 86 -12.55 4.82 -6.46
N ARG A 87 -13.08 6.04 -6.41
CA ARG A 87 -13.22 6.80 -5.17
C ARG A 87 -14.67 6.88 -4.73
N LEU A 88 -14.90 6.57 -3.47
CA LEU A 88 -16.21 6.63 -2.81
C LEU A 88 -16.10 7.45 -1.53
N SER A 89 -17.16 8.17 -1.18
CA SER A 89 -17.35 8.76 0.15
C SER A 89 -18.61 8.18 0.75
N ALA A 90 -18.51 7.62 1.95
CA ALA A 90 -19.63 7.03 2.69
C ALA A 90 -19.81 7.75 4.01
N GLY A 91 -21.02 8.25 4.27
CA GLY A 91 -21.38 8.79 5.58
C GLY A 91 -21.39 7.70 6.65
N LYS A 92 -20.73 7.94 7.79
CA LYS A 92 -20.50 6.94 8.84
C LYS A 92 -21.77 6.52 9.58
N LEU A 93 -22.76 7.41 9.65
CA LEU A 93 -23.96 7.22 10.47
C LEU A 93 -25.21 7.03 9.62
N ASP A 94 -25.31 7.74 8.50
CA ASP A 94 -26.46 7.68 7.58
C ASP A 94 -26.25 6.67 6.44
N GLY A 95 -25.02 6.19 6.24
CA GLY A 95 -24.68 5.26 5.16
C GLY A 95 -24.82 5.87 3.77
N ALA A 96 -24.92 7.20 3.65
CA ALA A 96 -25.06 7.85 2.35
C ALA A 96 -23.76 7.67 1.54
N ILE A 97 -23.86 7.11 0.33
CA ILE A 97 -22.69 6.83 -0.52
C ILE A 97 -22.68 7.78 -1.72
N THR A 98 -21.54 8.42 -1.95
CA THR A 98 -21.27 9.24 -3.13
C THR A 98 -20.07 8.70 -3.88
N THR A 99 -20.19 8.53 -5.19
CA THR A 99 -19.02 8.24 -6.04
C THR A 99 -18.30 9.55 -6.37
N LEU A 100 -17.01 9.62 -6.04
CA LEU A 100 -16.16 10.78 -6.28
C LEU A 100 -15.38 10.68 -7.60
N ALA A 101 -15.00 9.47 -7.99
CA ALA A 101 -14.31 9.19 -9.26
C ALA A 101 -14.52 7.74 -9.67
N PHE A 102 -14.64 7.48 -10.97
CA PHE A 102 -14.62 6.11 -11.51
C PHE A 102 -13.18 5.64 -11.76
N ALA A 103 -12.95 4.35 -11.58
CA ALA A 103 -11.65 3.75 -11.87
C ALA A 103 -11.34 3.74 -13.38
N ASN A 104 -10.06 3.88 -13.74
CA ASN A 104 -9.60 3.73 -15.12
C ASN A 104 -8.24 3.04 -15.24
N PHE A 105 -7.89 2.18 -14.27
CA PHE A 105 -6.71 1.33 -14.39
C PHE A 105 -6.80 0.45 -15.64
N SER A 106 -5.72 0.39 -16.40
CA SER A 106 -5.59 -0.47 -17.59
C SER A 106 -4.85 -1.78 -17.29
N GLU A 107 -4.30 -1.92 -16.08
CA GLU A 107 -3.47 -3.03 -15.63
C GLU A 107 -3.74 -3.26 -14.14
N GLU A 108 -3.51 -4.49 -13.67
CA GLU A 108 -3.65 -4.87 -12.26
C GLU A 108 -2.42 -5.67 -11.81
N LEU A 109 -2.05 -5.58 -10.54
CA LEU A 109 -0.98 -6.40 -9.98
C LEU A 109 -1.56 -7.64 -9.31
N LEU A 110 -1.13 -8.82 -9.74
CA LEU A 110 -1.60 -10.11 -9.25
C LEU A 110 -0.43 -10.95 -8.74
N VAL A 111 -0.70 -11.78 -7.73
CA VAL A 111 0.22 -12.87 -7.36
C VAL A 111 -0.14 -14.10 -8.18
N SER A 112 0.88 -14.83 -8.66
CA SER A 112 0.64 -16.14 -9.27
C SER A 112 -0.08 -17.06 -8.28
N ARG A 113 -1.25 -17.56 -8.67
CA ARG A 113 -1.96 -18.62 -7.91
C ARG A 113 -1.29 -19.98 -8.05
N ALA A 114 -0.34 -20.11 -8.99
CA ALA A 114 0.42 -21.33 -9.24
C ALA A 114 1.84 -21.17 -8.66
N GLY A 115 2.09 -21.81 -7.53
CA GLY A 115 3.41 -21.84 -6.90
C GLY A 115 3.45 -21.22 -5.49
N PRO A 116 4.61 -21.29 -4.82
CA PRO A 116 4.81 -20.64 -3.53
C PRO A 116 4.80 -19.11 -3.69
N ALA A 117 4.31 -18.38 -2.69
CA ALA A 117 4.43 -16.92 -2.64
C ALA A 117 5.91 -16.54 -2.41
N ASP A 118 6.63 -16.35 -3.51
CA ASP A 118 8.07 -16.06 -3.55
C ASP A 118 8.38 -14.56 -3.78
N GLY A 119 7.33 -13.75 -3.93
CA GLY A 119 7.42 -12.29 -4.12
C GLY A 119 7.36 -11.85 -5.57
N GLU A 120 7.18 -12.77 -6.52
CA GLU A 120 6.93 -12.44 -7.92
C GLU A 120 5.47 -11.99 -8.13
N VAL A 121 5.29 -10.93 -8.92
CA VAL A 121 3.99 -10.37 -9.28
C VAL A 121 3.83 -10.33 -10.80
N ILE A 122 2.60 -10.54 -11.25
CA ILE A 122 2.19 -10.47 -12.66
C ILE A 122 1.42 -9.16 -12.84
N ARG A 123 1.57 -8.56 -14.03
CA ARG A 123 0.93 -7.31 -14.42
C ARG A 123 0.07 -7.51 -15.66
#